data_AF-A0AAD9UJE5-F1
#
_entry.id   AF-A0AAD9UJE5-F1
#
_cell.length_a   1.000
_cell.length_b   1.000
_cell.length_c   1.000
_cell.angle_alpha   90.00
_cell.angle_beta   90.00
_cell.angle_gamma   90.00
#
_symmetry.space_group_name_H-M   'P 1'
#
loop_
_entity.id
_entity.type
_entity.pdbx_description
1 polymer ?
#
loop_
_entity_poly.entity_id
_entity_poly.type
_entity_poly.pdbx_seq_one_letter_code
_entity_poly.pdbx_strand_id
1 'polypeptide(L)'
;MCRERFNRGAVACLVACQKRAASTSTDNDVVNPNFINRNPRNLERLALARKSKGWRYQYPTREFYHRMVFEKTNRNISAKVEHSSGRVVLSASTKEAAVAQHLYSYSDVVAAKSVGQVLAQRCREAGITAMILHEEEHDEKSQKYAAFRQAVEDGGIDLQEPEEVQPAYEPGINYDDQEEMDDLQRRRDLVANVSPLTRMALEMRKNGKRGAPNRNTTIMEHAFKKTPVAASSD
;
A
#
# COMPACT_ATOMS: atom_id res chain seq x y z
N MET A 1 21.08 70.16 -26.69
CA MET A 1 19.81 69.99 -25.95
C MET A 1 18.93 69.02 -26.72
N CYS A 2 18.70 67.81 -26.20
CA CYS A 2 17.36 67.24 -26.05
C CYS A 2 17.46 65.85 -25.43
N ARG A 3 16.86 65.75 -24.25
CA ARG A 3 16.88 64.66 -23.29
C ARG A 3 16.35 63.33 -23.84
N GLU A 4 16.96 62.26 -23.35
CA GLU A 4 16.41 60.91 -23.29
C GLU A 4 14.96 60.93 -22.81
N ARG A 5 14.05 60.37 -23.62
CA ARG A 5 12.68 60.04 -23.19
C ARG A 5 12.64 58.57 -22.83
N PHE A 6 12.85 58.31 -21.54
CA PHE A 6 12.63 57.01 -20.91
C PHE A 6 11.17 56.58 -21.11
N ASN A 7 10.98 55.42 -21.74
CA ASN A 7 9.70 54.91 -22.20
C ASN A 7 8.88 54.38 -21.00
N ARG A 8 8.04 55.25 -20.40
CA ARG A 8 7.18 54.93 -19.24
C ARG A 8 6.01 53.97 -19.52
N GLY A 9 5.94 53.37 -20.71
CA GLY A 9 4.83 52.49 -21.13
C GLY A 9 5.03 50.99 -20.86
N ALA A 10 6.27 50.52 -20.67
CA ALA A 10 6.54 49.08 -20.59
C ALA A 10 6.32 48.47 -19.19
N VAL A 11 6.45 49.27 -18.12
CA VAL A 11 6.38 48.76 -16.74
C VAL A 11 4.93 48.54 -16.28
N ALA A 12 3.96 49.29 -16.82
CA ALA A 12 2.55 49.12 -16.47
C ALA A 12 1.93 47.84 -17.04
N CYS A 13 2.41 47.38 -18.21
CA CYS A 13 1.89 46.17 -18.86
C CYS A 13 2.36 44.88 -18.17
N LEU A 14 3.57 44.87 -17.60
CA LEU A 14 4.10 43.72 -16.86
C LEU A 14 3.39 43.53 -15.50
N VAL A 15 3.04 44.63 -14.81
CA VAL A 15 2.32 44.57 -13.52
C VAL A 15 0.84 44.19 -13.71
N ALA A 16 0.21 44.57 -14.83
CA ALA A 16 -1.16 44.15 -15.16
C ALA A 16 -1.23 42.69 -15.63
N CYS A 17 -0.17 42.18 -16.28
CA CYS A 17 -0.09 40.78 -16.73
C CYS A 17 0.15 39.81 -15.57
N GLN A 18 0.94 40.18 -14.55
CA GLN A 18 1.17 39.35 -13.36
C GLN A 18 -0.08 39.16 -12.49
N LYS A 19 -1.04 40.09 -12.52
CA LYS A 19 -2.31 39.94 -11.78
C LYS A 19 -3.35 39.04 -12.47
N ARG A 20 -3.10 38.62 -13.72
CA ARG A 20 -3.99 37.71 -14.47
C ARG A 20 -3.62 36.22 -14.39
N ALA A 21 -2.55 35.88 -13.67
CA ALA A 21 -2.14 34.49 -13.43
C ALA A 21 -2.67 33.92 -12.11
N ALA A 22 -3.60 34.60 -11.43
CA ALA A 22 -4.40 33.98 -10.39
C ALA A 22 -5.55 33.24 -11.09
N SER A 23 -5.30 32.00 -11.49
CA SER A 23 -6.36 31.09 -11.94
C SER A 23 -7.43 31.08 -10.85
N THR A 24 -8.64 31.48 -11.21
CA THR A 24 -9.83 31.28 -10.38
C THR A 24 -9.96 29.78 -10.22
N SER A 25 -9.48 29.23 -9.09
CA SER A 25 -9.60 27.81 -8.75
C SER A 25 -11.06 27.44 -8.95
N THR A 26 -11.32 26.62 -9.96
CA THR A 26 -12.66 26.13 -10.20
C THR A 26 -13.03 25.20 -9.06
N ASP A 27 -14.31 25.06 -8.75
CA ASP A 27 -14.78 24.15 -7.68
C ASP A 27 -14.27 22.70 -7.90
N ASN A 28 -13.99 22.34 -9.16
CA ASN A 28 -13.42 21.06 -9.57
C ASN A 28 -11.94 20.86 -9.19
N ASP A 29 -11.21 21.94 -8.85
CA ASP A 29 -9.80 21.87 -8.46
C ASP A 29 -9.63 21.55 -6.95
N VAL A 30 -10.73 21.50 -6.19
CA VAL A 30 -10.73 21.20 -4.76
C VAL A 30 -10.65 19.69 -4.55
N VAL A 31 -9.43 19.18 -4.47
CA VAL A 31 -9.15 17.76 -4.16
C VAL A 31 -8.95 17.57 -2.66
N ASN A 32 -9.51 16.48 -2.11
CA ASN A 32 -9.27 16.10 -0.73
C ASN A 32 -7.79 15.72 -0.54
N PRO A 33 -7.06 16.27 0.45
CA PRO A 33 -5.69 15.88 0.73
C PRO A 33 -5.52 14.37 1.01
N ASN A 34 -6.56 13.72 1.55
CA ASN A 34 -6.56 12.29 1.81
C ASN A 34 -7.43 11.54 0.79
N PHE A 35 -6.78 10.77 -0.08
CA PHE A 35 -7.47 9.89 -1.03
C PHE A 35 -7.72 8.51 -0.43
N ILE A 36 -8.99 8.08 -0.41
CA ILE A 36 -9.39 6.78 0.15
C ILE A 36 -9.86 5.87 -0.98
N ASN A 37 -9.07 4.84 -1.29
CA ASN A 37 -9.47 3.78 -2.22
C ASN A 37 -10.13 2.62 -1.46
N ARG A 38 -11.34 2.21 -1.88
CA ARG A 38 -12.10 1.10 -1.28
C ARG A 38 -11.94 -0.22 -2.02
N ASN A 39 -11.18 -0.26 -3.12
CA ASN A 39 -10.97 -1.47 -3.90
C ASN A 39 -10.03 -2.44 -3.15
N PRO A 40 -10.47 -3.66 -2.79
CA PRO A 40 -9.63 -4.62 -2.07
C PRO A 40 -8.39 -5.05 -2.87
N ARG A 41 -8.48 -5.10 -4.20
CA ARG A 41 -7.37 -5.56 -5.06
C ARG A 41 -6.31 -4.49 -5.33
N ASN A 42 -6.53 -3.24 -4.92
CA ASN A 42 -5.63 -2.15 -5.29
C ASN A 42 -4.20 -2.37 -4.75
N LEU A 43 -4.08 -2.72 -3.48
CA LEU A 43 -2.77 -2.91 -2.83
C LEU A 43 -2.04 -4.15 -3.35
N GLU A 44 -2.79 -5.19 -3.74
CA GLU A 44 -2.26 -6.43 -4.33
C GLU A 44 -1.62 -6.16 -5.69
N ARG A 45 -2.29 -5.37 -6.55
CA ARG A 45 -1.77 -5.00 -7.88
C ARG A 45 -0.53 -4.11 -7.80
N LEU A 46 -0.38 -3.35 -6.72
CA LEU A 46 0.79 -2.51 -6.45
C LEU A 46 1.91 -3.27 -5.73
N ALA A 47 1.72 -4.56 -5.39
CA ALA A 47 2.63 -5.36 -4.57
C ALA A 47 2.95 -4.74 -3.19
N LEU A 48 2.05 -3.88 -2.67
CA LEU A 48 2.15 -3.24 -1.35
C LEU A 48 1.31 -3.95 -0.28
N ALA A 49 0.40 -4.84 -0.69
CA ALA A 49 -0.37 -5.63 0.24
C ALA A 49 0.54 -6.59 1.01
N ARG A 50 0.34 -6.72 2.32
CA ARG A 50 1.12 -7.68 3.12
C ARG A 50 0.72 -9.11 2.81
N LYS A 51 1.69 -9.96 2.49
CA LYS A 51 1.47 -11.42 2.41
C LYS A 51 1.49 -12.02 3.82
N SER A 52 0.80 -13.15 4.02
CA SER A 52 0.80 -13.80 5.34
C SER A 52 2.09 -14.59 5.55
N LYS A 53 3.10 -13.91 6.11
CA LYS A 53 4.42 -14.48 6.45
C LYS A 53 4.36 -15.27 7.76
N GLY A 54 5.36 -16.11 8.00
CA GLY A 54 5.53 -16.84 9.27
C GLY A 54 5.10 -18.32 9.27
N TRP A 55 4.52 -18.81 8.18
CA TRP A 55 4.07 -20.20 8.02
C TRP A 55 5.16 -21.15 7.51
N ARG A 56 6.43 -20.94 7.92
CA ARG A 56 7.57 -21.68 7.36
C ARG A 56 7.54 -23.19 7.66
N TYR A 57 6.95 -23.57 8.80
CA TYR A 57 6.91 -24.95 9.26
C TYR A 57 5.58 -25.66 8.97
N GLN A 58 4.62 -24.96 8.35
CA GLN A 58 3.34 -25.55 7.95
C GLN A 58 3.26 -25.62 6.44
N TYR A 59 2.89 -26.78 5.93
CA TYR A 59 2.52 -26.96 4.54
C TYR A 59 0.99 -26.95 4.41
N PRO A 60 0.40 -26.24 3.45
CA PRO A 60 1.03 -25.34 2.47
C PRO A 60 1.39 -23.97 3.05
N THR A 61 2.37 -23.30 2.44
CA THR A 61 2.70 -21.91 2.75
C THR A 61 1.52 -20.99 2.41
N ARG A 62 1.36 -19.92 3.19
CA ARG A 62 0.28 -18.93 3.02
C ARG A 62 0.79 -17.57 2.51
N GLU A 63 2.00 -17.56 1.97
CA GLU A 63 2.64 -16.36 1.44
C GLU A 63 2.27 -16.14 -0.03
N PHE A 64 1.01 -15.78 -0.28
CA PHE A 64 0.50 -15.50 -1.62
C PHE A 64 -0.68 -14.51 -1.55
N TYR A 65 -0.99 -13.85 -2.67
CA TYR A 65 -2.27 -13.14 -2.85
C TYR A 65 -3.31 -14.06 -3.47
N HIS A 66 -2.93 -14.70 -4.58
CA HIS A 66 -3.73 -15.65 -5.33
C HIS A 66 -2.95 -16.96 -5.50
N ARG A 67 -3.62 -18.07 -5.21
CA ARG A 67 -3.07 -19.41 -5.38
C ARG A 67 -3.95 -20.22 -6.30
N MET A 68 -3.36 -20.84 -7.30
CA MET A 68 -4.03 -21.81 -8.14
C MET A 68 -3.92 -23.20 -7.51
N VAL A 69 -5.06 -23.86 -7.31
CA VAL A 69 -5.13 -25.22 -6.78
C VAL A 69 -5.64 -26.13 -7.89
N PHE A 70 -4.84 -27.15 -8.21
CA PHE A 70 -5.19 -28.20 -9.15
C PHE A 70 -5.65 -29.44 -8.38
N GLU A 71 -6.88 -29.88 -8.61
CA GLU A 71 -7.47 -31.04 -7.95
C GLU A 71 -7.84 -32.09 -9.00
N LYS A 72 -7.18 -33.24 -8.94
CA LYS A 72 -7.52 -34.40 -9.77
C LYS A 72 -8.27 -35.43 -8.93
N THR A 73 -9.46 -35.81 -9.38
CA THR A 73 -10.20 -36.96 -8.84
C THR A 73 -10.20 -38.09 -9.86
N ASN A 74 -10.60 -39.30 -9.46
CA ASN A 74 -10.64 -40.45 -10.37
C ASN A 74 -11.48 -40.21 -11.63
N ARG A 75 -12.54 -39.41 -11.53
CA ARG A 75 -13.47 -39.15 -12.63
C ARG A 75 -13.32 -37.78 -13.26
N ASN A 76 -12.87 -36.77 -12.53
CA ASN A 76 -12.91 -35.39 -12.98
C ASN A 76 -11.65 -34.63 -12.59
N ILE A 77 -11.32 -33.63 -13.40
CA ILE A 77 -10.29 -32.63 -13.10
C ILE A 77 -10.99 -31.30 -12.78
N SER A 78 -10.52 -30.64 -11.73
CA SER A 78 -10.94 -29.31 -11.32
C SER A 78 -9.72 -28.45 -11.02
N ALA A 79 -9.80 -27.17 -11.35
CA ALA A 79 -8.82 -26.17 -10.99
C ALA A 79 -9.54 -24.92 -10.46
N LYS A 80 -8.99 -24.30 -9.44
CA LYS A 80 -9.57 -23.10 -8.80
C LYS A 80 -8.49 -22.11 -8.43
N VAL A 81 -8.86 -20.84 -8.38
CA VAL A 81 -8.01 -19.75 -7.90
C VAL A 81 -8.55 -19.29 -6.56
N GLU A 82 -7.77 -19.49 -5.52
CA GLU A 82 -8.06 -19.11 -4.15
C GLU A 82 -7.35 -17.80 -3.80
N HIS A 83 -8.04 -16.89 -3.14
CA HIS A 83 -7.44 -15.71 -2.54
C HIS A 83 -6.89 -16.03 -1.15
N SER A 84 -5.94 -15.23 -0.66
CA SER A 84 -5.40 -15.35 0.71
C SER A 84 -6.46 -15.29 1.81
N SER A 85 -7.61 -14.64 1.56
CA SER A 85 -8.77 -14.65 2.47
C SER A 85 -9.51 -16.00 2.54
N GLY A 86 -9.11 -16.98 1.72
CA GLY A 86 -9.78 -18.29 1.59
C GLY A 86 -10.99 -18.29 0.64
N ARG A 87 -11.26 -17.19 -0.07
CA ARG A 87 -12.35 -17.10 -1.04
C ARG A 87 -11.90 -17.65 -2.39
N VAL A 88 -12.72 -18.47 -3.03
CA VAL A 88 -12.50 -18.89 -4.42
C VAL A 88 -12.96 -17.77 -5.36
N VAL A 89 -12.03 -17.26 -6.16
CA VAL A 89 -12.30 -16.17 -7.11
C VAL A 89 -12.76 -16.72 -8.45
N LEU A 90 -12.05 -17.73 -8.96
CA LEU A 90 -12.33 -18.40 -10.23
C LEU A 90 -12.26 -19.91 -10.04
N SER A 91 -13.00 -20.62 -10.86
CA SER A 91 -12.93 -22.07 -10.96
C SER A 91 -13.09 -22.50 -12.40
N ALA A 92 -12.57 -23.67 -12.74
CA ALA A 92 -12.79 -24.36 -14.00
C ALA A 92 -12.80 -25.87 -13.72
N SER A 93 -13.80 -26.57 -14.22
CA SER A 93 -13.88 -28.02 -14.04
C SER A 93 -14.44 -28.71 -15.27
N THR A 94 -13.98 -29.95 -15.46
CA THR A 94 -14.59 -30.92 -16.40
C THR A 94 -16.05 -31.25 -16.07
N LYS A 95 -16.54 -30.92 -14.85
CA LYS A 95 -17.97 -31.02 -14.49
C LYS A 95 -18.85 -29.97 -15.17
N GLU A 96 -18.26 -28.89 -15.67
CA GLU A 96 -19.01 -27.83 -16.35
C GLU A 96 -19.44 -28.32 -17.73
N ALA A 97 -20.73 -28.19 -18.06
CA ALA A 97 -21.28 -28.71 -19.31
C ALA A 97 -20.57 -28.13 -20.55
N ALA A 98 -20.20 -26.85 -20.53
CA ALA A 98 -19.50 -26.20 -21.64
C ALA A 98 -18.11 -26.81 -21.90
N VAL A 99 -17.43 -27.29 -20.87
CA VAL A 99 -16.13 -27.96 -21.02
C VAL A 99 -16.34 -29.43 -21.36
N ALA A 100 -17.29 -30.09 -20.69
CA ALA A 100 -17.59 -31.50 -20.84
C ALA A 100 -17.98 -31.89 -22.28
N GLN A 101 -18.76 -31.04 -22.97
CA GLN A 101 -19.22 -31.29 -24.34
C GLN A 101 -18.08 -31.41 -25.36
N HIS A 102 -16.92 -30.82 -25.08
CA HIS A 102 -15.77 -30.81 -25.96
C HIS A 102 -14.70 -31.85 -25.58
N LEU A 103 -14.95 -32.65 -24.54
CA LEU A 103 -14.02 -33.65 -24.03
C LEU A 103 -14.52 -35.06 -24.31
N TYR A 104 -13.63 -35.93 -24.78
CA TYR A 104 -13.89 -37.36 -24.88
C TYR A 104 -13.84 -38.06 -23.52
N SER A 105 -12.92 -37.63 -22.65
CA SER A 105 -12.73 -38.14 -21.29
C SER A 105 -12.46 -36.99 -20.34
N TYR A 106 -12.92 -37.13 -19.09
CA TYR A 106 -12.83 -36.10 -18.05
C TYR A 106 -11.58 -36.18 -17.18
N SER A 107 -10.77 -37.23 -17.35
CA SER A 107 -9.58 -37.48 -16.52
C SER A 107 -8.28 -37.54 -17.32
N ASP A 108 -8.32 -37.38 -18.64
CA ASP A 108 -7.15 -37.50 -19.51
C ASP A 108 -6.24 -36.26 -19.45
N VAL A 109 -5.03 -36.38 -20.03
CA VAL A 109 -4.08 -35.26 -20.15
C VAL A 109 -4.66 -34.10 -20.97
N VAL A 110 -5.43 -34.42 -22.02
CA VAL A 110 -6.12 -33.41 -22.85
C VAL A 110 -7.16 -32.64 -22.05
N ALA A 111 -7.87 -33.31 -21.13
CA ALA A 111 -8.81 -32.66 -20.23
C ALA A 111 -8.10 -31.70 -19.27
N ALA A 112 -6.95 -32.10 -18.72
CA ALA A 112 -6.13 -31.22 -17.88
C ALA A 112 -5.68 -29.96 -18.67
N LYS A 113 -5.17 -30.15 -19.89
CA LYS A 113 -4.77 -29.05 -20.77
C LYS A 113 -5.94 -28.09 -21.06
N SER A 114 -7.10 -28.64 -21.39
CA SER A 114 -8.31 -27.86 -21.72
C SER A 114 -8.81 -27.06 -20.52
N VAL A 115 -8.81 -27.65 -19.32
CA VAL A 115 -9.14 -26.94 -18.07
C VAL A 115 -8.16 -25.80 -17.81
N GLY A 116 -6.86 -26.02 -18.04
CA GLY A 116 -5.82 -24.98 -17.94
C GLY A 116 -6.06 -23.80 -18.88
N GLN A 117 -6.38 -24.07 -20.15
CA GLN A 117 -6.70 -23.04 -21.15
C GLN A 117 -7.93 -22.21 -20.75
N VAL A 118 -9.02 -22.88 -20.35
CA VAL A 118 -10.26 -22.20 -19.91
C VAL A 118 -9.99 -21.36 -18.66
N LEU A 119 -9.22 -21.88 -17.71
CA LEU A 119 -8.91 -21.14 -16.50
C LEU A 119 -8.02 -19.92 -16.79
N ALA A 120 -7.00 -20.07 -17.62
CA ALA A 120 -6.12 -18.97 -18.01
C ALA A 120 -6.88 -17.86 -18.72
N GLN A 121 -7.81 -18.21 -19.62
CA GLN A 121 -8.71 -17.25 -20.25
C GLN A 121 -9.56 -16.51 -19.20
N ARG A 122 -10.20 -17.24 -18.28
CA ARG A 122 -11.00 -16.64 -17.19
C ARG A 122 -10.17 -15.71 -16.31
N CYS A 123 -8.93 -16.08 -15.99
CA CYS A 123 -8.00 -15.24 -15.23
C CYS A 123 -7.69 -13.94 -15.95
N ARG A 124 -7.42 -14.01 -17.25
CA ARG A 124 -7.16 -12.84 -18.09
C ARG A 124 -8.36 -11.91 -18.16
N GLU A 125 -9.56 -12.45 -18.36
CA GLU A 125 -10.82 -11.68 -18.37
C GLU A 125 -11.10 -11.04 -17.00
N ALA A 126 -10.76 -11.71 -15.90
CA ALA A 126 -10.85 -11.18 -14.54
C ALA A 126 -9.72 -10.20 -14.17
N GLY A 127 -8.72 -10.01 -15.04
CA GLY A 127 -7.55 -9.18 -14.80
C GLY A 127 -6.64 -9.72 -13.68
N ILE A 128 -6.52 -11.04 -13.56
CA ILE A 128 -5.52 -11.71 -12.71
C ILE A 128 -4.39 -12.17 -13.63
N THR A 129 -3.22 -11.58 -13.48
CA THR A 129 -2.06 -11.84 -14.36
C THR A 129 -1.04 -12.78 -13.72
N ALA A 130 -0.83 -12.68 -12.40
CA ALA A 130 0.13 -13.47 -11.66
C ALA A 130 -0.52 -14.19 -10.49
N MET A 131 -0.11 -15.42 -10.22
CA MET A 131 -0.54 -16.23 -9.09
C MET A 131 0.46 -17.35 -8.79
N ILE A 132 0.45 -17.86 -7.56
CA ILE A 132 1.30 -19.01 -7.19
C ILE A 132 0.58 -20.32 -7.51
N LEU A 133 1.26 -21.22 -8.20
CA LEU A 133 0.78 -22.59 -8.40
C LEU A 133 0.97 -23.40 -7.11
N HIS A 134 -0.09 -24.06 -6.62
CA HIS A 134 0.04 -25.01 -5.52
C HIS A 134 0.59 -26.34 -6.06
N GLU A 135 1.84 -26.63 -5.71
CA GLU A 135 2.54 -27.86 -6.06
C GLU A 135 2.44 -28.84 -4.89
N GLU A 136 1.59 -29.88 -5.03
CA GLU A 136 1.66 -31.08 -4.20
C GLU A 136 2.74 -32.02 -4.75
N GLU A 137 3.62 -32.55 -3.90
CA GLU A 137 4.81 -33.34 -4.31
C GLU A 137 4.48 -34.53 -5.24
N HIS A 138 3.28 -35.10 -5.11
CA HIS A 138 2.85 -36.27 -5.89
C HIS A 138 2.33 -35.88 -7.28
N ASP A 139 1.98 -34.61 -7.47
CA ASP A 139 1.40 -34.08 -8.70
C ASP A 139 2.45 -33.61 -9.69
N GLU A 140 3.61 -33.14 -9.22
CA GLU A 140 4.72 -32.66 -10.06
C GLU A 140 5.17 -33.69 -11.10
N LYS A 141 5.18 -34.97 -10.73
CA LYS A 141 5.59 -36.07 -11.64
C LYS A 141 4.51 -36.46 -12.65
N SER A 142 3.30 -35.90 -12.53
CA SER A 142 2.18 -36.27 -13.37
C SER A 142 2.20 -35.52 -14.71
N GLN A 143 2.10 -36.27 -15.81
CA GLN A 143 1.94 -35.68 -17.15
C GLN A 143 0.72 -34.75 -17.27
N LYS A 144 -0.35 -35.02 -16.49
CA LYS A 144 -1.56 -34.17 -16.44
C LYS A 144 -1.26 -32.81 -15.86
N TYR A 145 -0.48 -32.78 -14.78
CA TYR A 145 -0.07 -31.55 -14.11
C TYR A 145 0.84 -30.71 -15.00
N ALA A 146 1.84 -31.35 -15.64
CA ALA A 146 2.73 -30.68 -16.59
C ALA A 146 1.96 -30.06 -17.77
N ALA A 147 1.00 -30.78 -18.36
CA ALA A 147 0.18 -30.28 -19.45
C ALA A 147 -0.75 -29.12 -19.02
N PHE A 148 -1.28 -29.18 -17.79
CA PHE A 148 -2.06 -28.10 -17.20
C PHE A 148 -1.20 -26.86 -16.97
N ARG A 149 -0.02 -27.01 -16.35
CA ARG A 149 0.94 -25.94 -16.11
C ARG A 149 1.31 -25.21 -17.40
N GLN A 150 1.71 -25.98 -18.42
CA GLN A 150 2.05 -25.43 -19.73
C GLN A 150 0.88 -24.66 -20.35
N ALA A 151 -0.34 -25.18 -20.26
CA ALA A 151 -1.53 -24.49 -20.79
C ALA A 151 -1.82 -23.14 -20.10
N VAL A 152 -1.49 -23.02 -18.81
CA VAL A 152 -1.65 -21.79 -18.05
C VAL A 152 -0.57 -20.76 -18.42
N GLU A 153 0.67 -21.21 -18.53
CA GLU A 153 1.80 -20.38 -19.01
C GLU A 153 1.56 -19.89 -20.45
N ASP A 154 1.12 -20.77 -21.36
CA ASP A 154 0.73 -20.43 -22.74
C ASP A 154 -0.43 -19.41 -22.79
N GLY A 155 -1.29 -19.42 -21.76
CA GLY A 155 -2.38 -18.46 -21.58
C GLY A 155 -1.93 -17.07 -21.14
N GLY A 156 -0.64 -16.88 -20.86
CA GLY A 156 -0.04 -15.60 -20.45
C GLY A 156 -0.27 -15.28 -18.97
N ILE A 157 -0.36 -16.31 -18.12
CA ILE A 157 -0.43 -16.17 -16.67
C ILE A 157 0.92 -16.49 -16.07
N ASP A 158 1.46 -15.57 -15.29
CA ASP A 158 2.71 -15.76 -14.57
C ASP A 158 2.48 -16.61 -13.32
N LEU A 159 3.13 -17.77 -13.24
CA LEU A 159 3.02 -18.69 -12.10
C LEU A 159 3.85 -18.28 -10.88
N GLN A 160 4.52 -17.13 -10.98
CA GLN A 160 5.26 -16.51 -9.90
C GLN A 160 4.68 -15.13 -9.64
N GLU A 161 4.26 -14.90 -8.40
CA GLU A 161 3.80 -13.58 -8.00
C GLU A 161 4.97 -12.60 -7.85
N PRO A 162 4.74 -11.29 -8.08
CA PRO A 162 5.72 -10.27 -7.73
C PRO A 162 6.00 -10.31 -6.21
N GLU A 163 7.23 -9.98 -5.87
CA GLU A 163 7.65 -9.83 -4.47
C GLU A 163 6.99 -8.60 -3.84
N GLU A 164 6.70 -8.70 -2.55
CA GLU A 164 6.16 -7.58 -1.78
C GLU A 164 7.20 -6.45 -1.69
N VAL A 165 6.80 -5.24 -2.09
CA VAL A 165 7.63 -4.04 -1.92
C VAL A 165 7.69 -3.72 -0.43
N GLN A 166 8.81 -4.06 0.19
CA GLN A 166 9.05 -3.75 1.59
C GLN A 166 9.59 -2.32 1.73
N PRO A 167 9.13 -1.55 2.72
CA PRO A 167 9.76 -0.28 3.04
C PRO A 167 11.22 -0.54 3.44
N ALA A 168 12.09 0.45 3.22
CA ALA A 168 13.45 0.38 3.72
C ALA A 168 13.41 0.13 5.24
N TYR A 169 14.24 -0.80 5.70
CA TYR A 169 14.40 -1.03 7.13
C TYR A 169 15.00 0.23 7.76
N GLU A 170 14.20 0.93 8.55
CA GLU A 170 14.70 1.97 9.43
C GLU A 170 15.12 1.29 10.74
N PRO A 171 16.43 1.22 11.04
CA PRO A 171 16.87 0.73 12.33
C PRO A 171 16.19 1.57 13.43
N GLY A 172 15.75 0.90 14.49
CA GLY A 172 15.29 1.59 15.68
C GLY A 172 16.40 2.40 16.33
N ILE A 173 16.04 3.16 17.36
CA ILE A 173 17.02 3.87 18.20
C ILE A 173 18.04 2.86 18.71
N ASN A 174 19.33 3.13 18.47
CA ASN A 174 20.39 2.29 19.00
C ASN A 174 20.63 2.68 20.46
N TYR A 175 20.14 1.87 21.40
CA TYR A 175 20.34 2.13 22.83
C TYR A 175 21.80 2.01 23.28
N ASP A 176 22.66 1.39 22.47
CA ASP A 176 24.09 1.30 22.74
C ASP A 176 24.83 2.60 22.32
N ASP A 177 24.22 3.45 21.49
CA ASP A 177 24.78 4.73 21.05
C ASP A 177 24.44 5.85 22.06
N GLN A 178 25.36 6.09 23.00
CA GLN A 178 25.18 7.08 24.08
C GLN A 178 24.88 8.50 23.56
N GLU A 179 25.49 8.90 22.45
CA GLU A 179 25.29 10.23 21.87
C GLU A 179 23.86 10.44 21.36
N GLU A 180 23.27 9.41 20.73
CA GLU A 180 21.89 9.46 20.23
C GLU A 180 20.91 9.50 21.41
N MET A 181 21.19 8.75 22.47
CA MET A 181 20.41 8.76 23.71
C MET A 181 20.43 10.13 24.41
N ASP A 182 21.58 10.77 24.49
CA ASP A 182 21.73 12.12 25.06
C ASP A 182 20.94 13.14 24.22
N ASP A 183 20.99 13.05 22.89
CA ASP A 183 20.21 13.90 21.98
C ASP A 183 18.70 13.72 22.15
N LEU A 184 18.24 12.48 22.34
CA LEU A 184 16.84 12.18 22.60
C LEU A 184 16.39 12.76 23.96
N GLN A 185 17.22 12.66 25.00
CA GLN A 185 16.96 13.28 26.30
C GLN A 185 16.89 14.81 26.18
N ARG A 186 17.86 15.43 25.50
CA ARG A 186 17.85 16.87 25.18
C ARG A 186 16.56 17.29 24.47
N ARG A 187 16.13 16.56 23.44
CA ARG A 187 14.87 16.84 22.73
C ARG A 187 13.66 16.72 23.64
N ARG A 188 13.63 15.71 24.51
CA ARG A 188 12.55 15.50 25.50
C ARG A 188 12.46 16.67 26.47
N ASP A 189 13.59 17.11 27.00
CA ASP A 189 13.69 18.22 27.94
C ASP A 189 13.29 19.53 27.27
N LEU A 190 13.75 19.78 26.03
CA LEU A 190 13.31 20.93 25.23
C LEU A 190 11.80 20.94 25.07
N VAL A 191 11.21 19.80 24.71
CA VAL A 191 9.77 19.65 24.58
C VAL A 191 9.08 19.90 25.91
N ALA A 192 9.56 19.33 27.02
CA ALA A 192 9.01 19.47 28.38
C ALA A 192 9.05 20.92 28.89
N ASN A 193 10.11 21.65 28.56
CA ASN A 193 10.34 23.03 28.97
C ASN A 193 9.59 24.05 28.10
N VAL A 194 8.95 23.63 27.00
CA VAL A 194 8.07 24.52 26.24
C VAL A 194 6.82 24.84 27.05
N SER A 195 6.55 26.14 27.23
CA SER A 195 5.36 26.59 27.96
C SER A 195 4.08 25.97 27.38
N PRO A 196 3.07 25.65 28.22
CA PRO A 196 1.82 25.07 27.75
C PRO A 196 1.12 25.91 26.68
N LEU A 197 1.23 27.24 26.76
CA LEU A 197 0.70 28.20 25.78
C LEU A 197 1.38 28.08 24.42
N THR A 198 2.71 27.93 24.40
CA THR A 198 3.48 27.77 23.17
C THR A 198 3.21 26.42 22.50
N ARG A 199 3.06 25.35 23.29
CA ARG A 199 2.62 24.03 22.79
C ARG A 199 1.21 24.09 22.18
N MET A 200 0.25 24.70 22.88
CA MET A 200 -1.12 24.90 22.37
C MET A 200 -1.12 25.74 21.08
N ALA A 201 -0.32 26.80 21.01
CA ALA A 201 -0.22 27.62 19.80
C ALA A 201 0.36 26.86 18.60
N LEU A 202 1.35 25.99 18.81
CA LEU A 202 1.92 25.12 17.77
C LEU A 202 0.93 24.05 17.27
N GLU A 203 0.15 23.44 18.17
CA GLU A 203 -0.92 22.50 17.81
C GLU A 203 -2.07 23.18 17.05
N MET A 204 -2.50 24.36 17.50
CA MET A 204 -3.51 25.18 16.79
C MET A 204 -3.04 25.51 15.36
N ARG A 205 -1.74 25.73 15.17
CA ARG A 205 -1.09 25.99 13.86
C ARG A 205 -1.04 24.73 12.98
N LYS A 206 -0.71 23.56 13.53
CA LYS A 206 -0.73 22.27 12.81
C LYS A 206 -2.14 21.87 12.37
N ASN A 207 -3.15 22.16 13.19
CA ASN A 207 -4.56 21.84 12.90
C ASN A 207 -5.26 22.88 12.01
N GLY A 208 -4.52 23.87 11.47
CA GLY A 208 -5.04 24.88 10.55
C GLY A 208 -6.04 25.89 11.15
N LYS A 209 -6.31 25.83 12.47
CA LYS A 209 -7.26 26.73 13.15
C LYS A 209 -6.55 28.03 13.54
N ARG A 210 -6.69 29.07 12.72
CA ARG A 210 -6.22 30.42 13.03
C ARG A 210 -7.19 31.12 13.98
N GLY A 211 -7.02 30.92 15.29
CA GLY A 211 -7.66 31.73 16.34
C GLY A 211 -6.63 32.09 17.41
N ALA A 212 -6.38 33.38 17.63
CA ALA A 212 -5.40 33.84 18.61
C ALA A 212 -5.88 33.58 20.06
N PRO A 213 -5.02 33.15 21.00
CA PRO A 213 -5.41 33.02 22.40
C PRO A 213 -5.68 34.40 23.01
N ASN A 214 -6.83 34.50 23.71
CA ASN A 214 -7.34 35.74 24.31
C ASN A 214 -6.46 36.20 25.49
N ARG A 215 -6.25 37.52 25.65
CA ARG A 215 -5.30 38.14 26.61
C ARG A 215 -5.64 37.96 28.10
N ASN A 216 -6.69 37.23 28.45
CA ASN A 216 -7.20 37.14 29.82
C ASN A 216 -6.65 35.97 30.65
N THR A 217 -5.72 35.16 30.14
CA THR A 217 -5.13 34.03 30.90
C THR A 217 -3.93 34.42 31.78
N THR A 218 -3.47 35.68 31.76
CA THR A 218 -2.33 36.18 32.55
C THR A 218 -2.62 36.28 34.05
N ILE A 219 -3.86 36.08 34.50
CA ILE A 219 -4.25 36.28 35.92
C ILE A 219 -3.83 35.11 36.84
N MET A 220 -3.38 33.97 36.32
CA MET A 220 -2.98 32.81 37.14
C MET A 220 -1.48 32.69 37.44
N GLU A 221 -0.61 33.62 36.99
CA GLU A 221 0.84 33.55 37.25
C GLU A 221 1.26 33.98 38.67
N HIS A 222 0.33 34.49 39.50
CA HIS A 222 0.67 34.93 40.86
C HIS A 222 0.59 33.85 41.96
N ALA A 223 0.33 32.58 41.62
CA ALA A 223 0.09 31.53 42.63
C ALA A 223 1.24 30.54 42.88
N PHE A 224 2.33 30.55 42.11
CA PHE A 224 3.47 29.63 42.35
C PHE A 224 4.76 30.40 42.68
N LYS A 225 4.81 30.96 43.89
CA LYS A 225 6.07 31.25 44.61
C LYS A 225 6.20 30.30 45.79
N LYS A 226 7.40 29.73 45.93
CA LYS A 226 8.01 28.88 47.00
C LYS A 226 8.36 27.49 46.42
N THR A 227 9.61 27.03 46.38
CA THR A 227 10.77 27.21 47.29
C THR A 227 12.12 27.03 46.57
N PRO A 228 13.23 27.66 47.00
CA PRO A 228 14.58 27.25 46.61
C PRO A 228 15.05 26.06 47.46
N VAL A 229 15.61 25.02 46.83
CA VAL A 229 16.39 23.99 47.53
C VAL A 229 17.82 24.51 47.64
N ALA A 230 18.28 24.62 48.88
CA ALA A 230 19.59 25.12 49.26
C ALA A 230 20.70 24.18 48.79
N ALA A 231 21.82 24.80 48.38
CA ALA A 231 23.11 24.15 48.33
C ALA A 231 23.61 23.88 49.75
N SER A 232 24.11 22.67 50.00
CA SER A 232 25.03 22.38 51.09
C SER A 232 26.16 21.53 50.53
N SER A 233 27.33 22.16 50.47
CA SER A 233 28.65 21.53 50.46
C SER A 233 28.83 20.68 51.71
N ASP A 234 29.32 19.46 51.52
CA ASP A 234 30.44 18.84 52.25
C ASP A 234 30.96 17.65 51.43
#